data_AF-A0ABD5Y183-F1
#
_entry.id   AF-A0ABD5Y183-F1
#
_cell.length_a   1.000
_cell.length_b   1.000
_cell.length_c   1.000
_cell.angle_alpha   90.00
_cell.angle_beta   90.00
_cell.angle_gamma   90.00
#
_symmetry.space_group_name_H-M   'P 1'
#
loop_
_entity.id
_entity.type
_entity.pdbx_description
1 polymer ?
#
loop_
_entity_poly.entity_id
_entity_poly.type
_entity_poly.pdbx_seq_one_letter_code
_entity_poly.pdbx_strand_id
1 'polypeptide(L)' 'MTKMIRVPDEYHAWVAAHNRDDETMFETLRRLTREPDPEELVGILSSEEVEEARAAAERFGGRDEDRLERAREAFEE' A
#
# COMPACT_ATOMS: atom_id res chain seq x y z
N MET A 1 9.46 5.65 -6.51
CA MET A 1 10.04 5.45 -5.15
C MET A 1 9.45 4.16 -4.60
N THR A 2 10.29 3.21 -4.21
CA THR A 2 9.82 1.94 -3.62
C THR A 2 9.91 2.04 -2.10
N LYS A 3 8.84 1.67 -1.40
CA LYS A 3 8.82 1.52 0.07
C LYS A 3 8.68 0.05 0.43
N MET A 4 9.37 -0.37 1.49
CA MET A 4 9.34 -1.75 1.98
C MET A 4 8.43 -1.83 3.20
N ILE A 5 7.51 -2.78 3.19
CA ILE A 5 6.65 -3.11 4.34
C ILE A 5 7.03 -4.50 4.84
N ARG A 6 6.91 -4.73 6.15
CA ARG A 6 6.99 -6.07 6.72
C ARG A 6 5.60 -6.66 6.76
N VAL A 7 5.48 -7.91 6.33
CA VAL A 7 4.22 -8.66 6.35
C VAL A 7 4.44 -10.01 7.03
N PRO A 8 3.41 -10.61 7.64
CA PRO A 8 3.48 -11.99 8.12
C PRO A 8 3.82 -12.97 6.99
N ASP A 9 4.57 -14.03 7.30
CA ASP A 9 4.99 -15.03 6.30
C ASP A 9 3.81 -15.70 5.60
N GLU A 10 2.71 -15.93 6.32
CA GLU A 10 1.48 -16.49 5.76
C GLU A 10 0.90 -15.59 4.67
N TYR A 11 0.92 -14.27 4.91
CA TYR A 11 0.45 -13.30 3.93
C TYR A 11 1.39 -13.26 2.72
N HIS A 12 2.71 -13.26 2.94
CA HIS A 12 3.69 -13.34 1.85
C HIS A 12 3.48 -14.61 0.99
N ALA A 13 3.29 -15.78 1.62
CA ALA A 13 3.05 -17.03 0.92
C ALA A 13 1.75 -17.01 0.11
N TRP A 14 0.68 -16.42 0.66
CA TRP A 14 -0.57 -16.26 -0.05
C TRP A 14 -0.42 -15.36 -1.28
N VAL A 15 0.28 -14.24 -1.17
CA VAL A 15 0.55 -13.35 -2.32
C VAL A 15 1.43 -14.05 -3.35
N ALA A 16 2.48 -14.75 -2.92
CA ALA A 16 3.39 -15.49 -3.80
C ALA A 16 2.65 -16.57 -4.61
N ALA A 17 1.67 -17.26 -4.02
CA ALA A 17 0.85 -18.25 -4.71
C ALA A 17 -0.03 -17.67 -5.82
N HIS A 18 -0.33 -16.36 -5.75
CA HIS A 18 -1.12 -15.65 -6.74
C HIS A 18 -0.26 -14.87 -7.73
N ASN A 19 1.07 -14.91 -7.59
CA ASN A 19 1.98 -14.23 -8.48
C ASN A 19 2.06 -14.97 -9.82
N ARG A 20 2.07 -14.21 -10.91
CA ARG A 20 2.25 -14.73 -12.27
C ARG A 20 3.71 -14.58 -12.68
N ASP A 21 4.15 -15.40 -13.63
CA ASP A 21 5.55 -15.40 -14.07
C ASP A 21 5.98 -14.07 -14.72
N ASP A 22 5.02 -13.28 -15.20
CA ASP A 22 5.19 -11.96 -15.83
C ASP A 22 4.95 -10.77 -14.89
N GLU A 23 4.63 -11.02 -13.61
CA GLU A 23 4.29 -9.97 -12.63
C GLU A 23 5.30 -9.92 -11.47
N THR A 24 5.57 -8.72 -10.95
CA THR A 24 6.23 -8.54 -9.66
C THR A 24 5.26 -8.78 -8.51
N MET A 25 5.80 -9.03 -7.31
CA MET A 25 4.99 -9.17 -6.10
C MET A 25 4.10 -7.93 -5.85
N PHE A 26 4.60 -6.74 -6.19
CA PHE A 26 3.85 -5.49 -6.06
C PHE A 26 2.70 -5.41 -7.09
N GLU A 27 2.93 -5.81 -8.32
CA GLU A 27 1.88 -5.89 -9.35
C GLU A 27 0.80 -6.93 -8.99
N THR A 28 1.22 -8.05 -8.39
CA THR A 28 0.29 -9.05 -7.85
C THR A 28 -0.59 -8.46 -6.75
N LEU A 29 0.02 -7.78 -5.77
CA LEU A 29 -0.71 -7.12 -4.69
C LEU A 29 -1.72 -6.12 -5.26
N ARG A 30 -1.29 -5.28 -6.19
CA ARG A 30 -2.13 -4.26 -6.81
C ARG A 30 -3.30 -4.86 -7.60
N ARG A 31 -3.08 -5.94 -8.33
CA ARG A 31 -4.14 -6.69 -9.01
C ARG A 31 -5.16 -7.27 -8.03
N LEU A 32 -4.70 -7.77 -6.89
CA LEU A 32 -5.55 -8.34 -5.85
C LEU A 32 -6.35 -7.27 -5.09
N THR A 33 -5.77 -6.09 -4.87
CA THR A 33 -6.45 -4.94 -4.23
C THR A 33 -7.35 -4.16 -5.19
N ARG A 34 -7.24 -4.41 -6.50
CA ARG A 34 -7.93 -3.68 -7.58
C ARG A 34 -7.62 -2.19 -7.58
N GLU A 35 -6.41 -1.82 -7.14
CA GLU A 35 -6.00 -0.42 -7.16
C GLU A 35 -5.64 -0.01 -8.60
N PRO A 36 -6.27 1.06 -9.13
CA PRO A 36 -5.93 1.60 -10.45
C PRO A 36 -4.47 2.07 -10.49
N ASP A 37 -3.85 2.07 -11.68
CA ASP A 37 -2.50 2.62 -11.80
C ASP A 37 -2.47 4.09 -11.41
N PRO A 38 -1.54 4.52 -10.54
CA PRO A 38 -1.31 5.95 -10.34
C PRO A 38 -1.12 6.70 -11.65
N GLU A 39 -0.51 6.09 -12.68
CA GLU A 39 -0.35 6.68 -14.02
C GLU A 39 -1.64 6.64 -14.86
N GLU A 40 -2.53 5.65 -14.65
CA GLU A 40 -3.86 5.58 -15.27
C GLU A 40 -4.84 6.59 -14.65
N LEU A 41 -4.63 6.98 -13.39
CA LEU A 41 -5.39 8.03 -12.72
C LEU A 41 -5.09 9.43 -13.28
N VAL A 42 -3.93 9.64 -13.94
CA VAL A 42 -3.49 10.95 -14.48
C VAL A 42 -4.43 11.47 -15.59
N GLY A 43 -5.25 10.61 -16.20
CA GLY A 43 -6.27 11.01 -17.19
C GLY A 43 -7.71 11.03 -16.69
N ILE A 44 -7.96 10.53 -15.47
CA ILE A 44 -9.31 10.38 -14.89
C ILE A 44 -9.57 11.48 -13.86
N LEU A 45 -8.53 11.88 -13.12
CA LEU A 45 -8.59 12.91 -12.10
C LEU A 45 -7.87 14.16 -12.62
N SER A 46 -8.49 15.32 -12.43
CA SER A 46 -7.78 16.58 -12.62
C SER A 46 -6.59 16.68 -11.65
N SER A 47 -5.59 17.48 -11.97
CA SER A 47 -4.40 17.65 -11.12
C SER A 47 -4.76 18.03 -9.67
N GLU A 48 -5.86 18.77 -9.47
CA GLU A 48 -6.37 19.13 -8.15
C GLU A 48 -6.92 17.93 -7.38
N GLU A 49 -7.66 17.03 -8.05
CA GLU A 49 -8.20 15.81 -7.43
C GLU A 49 -7.09 14.79 -7.10
N VAL A 50 -6.02 14.76 -7.89
CA VAL A 50 -4.83 13.95 -7.59
C VAL A 50 -4.11 14.46 -6.35
N GLU A 51 -3.95 15.77 -6.21
CA GLU A 51 -3.35 16.39 -5.02
C GLU A 51 -4.24 16.20 -3.78
N GLU A 52 -5.56 16.27 -3.93
CA GLU A 52 -6.50 15.97 -2.83
C GLU A 52 -6.40 14.51 -2.37
N ALA A 53 -6.37 13.56 -3.31
CA ALA A 53 -6.20 12.14 -3.02
C ALA A 53 -4.84 11.87 -2.35
N ARG A 54 -3.77 12.54 -2.80
CA ARG A 54 -2.44 12.47 -2.18
C ARG A 54 -2.45 13.01 -0.75
N ALA A 55 -3.04 14.17 -0.53
CA ALA A 55 -3.15 14.78 0.79
C ALA A 55 -4.03 13.95 1.75
N ALA A 56 -5.08 13.32 1.24
CA ALA A 56 -5.89 12.38 2.00
C ALA A 56 -5.08 11.14 2.40
N ALA A 57 -4.34 10.54 1.45
CA ALA A 57 -3.48 9.40 1.72
C ALA A 57 -2.39 9.73 2.75
N GLU A 58 -1.78 10.92 2.70
CA GLU A 58 -0.83 11.40 3.71
C GLU A 58 -1.46 11.54 5.11
N ARG A 59 -2.69 12.08 5.19
CA ARG A 59 -3.43 12.14 6.48
C ARG A 59 -3.76 10.76 7.03
N PHE A 60 -4.16 9.82 6.17
CA PHE A 60 -4.48 8.46 6.60
C PHE A 60 -3.22 7.70 7.02
N GLY A 61 -2.12 7.84 6.28
CA GLY A 61 -0.83 7.21 6.61
C GLY A 61 -0.23 7.70 7.92
N GLY A 62 -0.27 9.00 8.19
CA GLY A 62 0.28 9.57 9.44
C GLY A 62 -0.52 9.19 10.70
N ARG A 63 -1.81 8.84 10.56
CA ARG A 63 -2.65 8.48 11.70
C ARG A 63 -2.40 7.05 12.22
N ASP A 64 -1.92 6.17 11.35
CA ASP A 64 -1.57 4.81 11.72
C ASP A 64 -0.16 4.69 12.31
N GLU A 65 0.76 5.61 12.02
CA GLU A 65 2.11 5.61 12.64
C GLU A 65 2.02 5.70 14.17
N ASP A 66 1.27 6.66 14.73
CA ASP A 66 1.08 6.81 16.19
C ASP A 66 0.35 5.59 16.82
N ARG A 67 -0.48 4.89 16.03
CA ARG A 67 -1.18 3.69 16.50
C ARG A 67 -0.25 2.48 16.49
N LEU A 68 0.56 2.34 15.45
CA LEU A 68 1.53 1.26 15.27
C LEU A 68 2.70 1.40 16.25
N GLU A 69 3.13 2.62 16.55
CA GLU A 69 4.15 2.91 17.57
C GLU A 69 3.65 2.52 18.96
N ARG A 70 2.43 2.92 19.34
CA ARG A 70 1.80 2.47 20.59
C ARG A 70 1.61 0.95 20.66
N ALA A 71 1.26 0.31 19.55
CA ALA A 71 1.17 -1.14 19.50
C ALA A 71 2.54 -1.78 19.72
N ARG A 72 3.61 -1.21 19.14
CA ARG A 72 4.98 -1.70 19.33
C ARG A 72 5.44 -1.57 20.78
N GLU A 73 5.21 -0.43 21.43
CA GLU A 73 5.54 -0.24 22.84
C GLU A 73 4.82 -1.25 23.75
N ALA A 74 3.55 -1.55 23.47
CA ALA A 74 2.77 -2.51 24.24
C ALA A 74 3.24 -3.98 24.13
N PHE A 75 4.05 -4.31 23.12
CA PHE A 75 4.65 -5.64 22.95
C PHE A 75 6.10 -5.73 23.48
N GLU A 76 6.73 -4.61 23.84
CA GLU A 76 8.08 -4.55 24.40
C GLU A 76 8.09 -4.49 25.96
N GLU A 77 6.91 -4.50 26.62
CA GLU A 77 6.72 -4.62 28.09
C GLU A 77 6.57 -6.09 28.57
#